data_AF-A0A5Q4FQ16-F1
#
_entry.id   AF-A0A5Q4FQ16-F1
#
_cell.length_a   1.000
_cell.length_b   1.000
_cell.length_c   1.000
_cell.angle_alpha   90.00
_cell.angle_beta   90.00
_cell.angle_gamma   90.00
#
_symmetry.space_group_name_H-M   'P 1'
#
loop_
_entity.id
_entity.type
_entity.pdbx_description
1 polymer ?
#
loop_
_entity_poly.entity_id
_entity_poly.type
_entity_poly.pdbx_seq_one_letter_code
_entity_poly.pdbx_strand_id
1 'polypeptide(L)'
;MEHGGGNRSKESPIFALIQALQETRELASDHADDPEWQQIHDQVDQVLDRLTEDAGDPTTPALGAQRIDRTVRLDQEQAELAAAAMTALHDRPEPEQVELARAALQQLDDAIG
;
A
#
# COMPACT_ATOMS: atom_id res chain seq x y z
N MET A 1 -32.05 -18.71 -15.24
CA MET A 1 -30.91 -17.89 -15.69
C MET A 1 -30.63 -16.90 -14.56
N GLU A 2 -30.37 -17.36 -13.34
CA GLU A 2 -29.10 -17.88 -12.82
C GLU A 2 -27.90 -16.95 -13.08
N HIS A 3 -27.59 -16.19 -12.03
CA HIS A 3 -26.28 -15.73 -11.55
C HIS A 3 -25.23 -15.26 -12.57
N GLY A 4 -25.10 -13.94 -12.69
CA GLY A 4 -23.89 -13.25 -13.16
C GLY A 4 -23.44 -12.19 -12.14
N GLY A 5 -23.47 -12.54 -10.85
CA GLY A 5 -23.03 -11.67 -9.76
C GLY A 5 -21.66 -12.08 -9.25
N GLY A 6 -20.70 -11.15 -9.32
CA GLY A 6 -19.56 -11.12 -8.38
C GLY A 6 -18.41 -12.07 -8.65
N ASN A 7 -17.77 -11.99 -9.82
CA ASN A 7 -16.42 -12.54 -10.02
C ASN A 7 -15.36 -11.42 -10.09
N ARG A 8 -15.44 -10.44 -9.18
CA ARG A 8 -14.26 -9.68 -8.77
C ARG A 8 -13.46 -10.61 -7.89
N SER A 9 -12.48 -11.25 -8.51
CA SER A 9 -11.44 -12.03 -7.86
C SER A 9 -11.01 -11.35 -6.55
N LYS A 10 -10.99 -12.12 -5.46
CA LYS A 10 -10.57 -11.68 -4.13
C LYS A 10 -9.08 -11.32 -4.19
N GLU A 11 -8.75 -10.09 -4.58
CA GLU A 11 -7.39 -9.58 -4.44
C GLU A 11 -7.03 -9.62 -2.96
N SER A 12 -5.85 -10.19 -2.64
CA SER A 12 -5.38 -10.20 -1.25
C SER A 12 -5.27 -8.76 -0.76
N PRO A 13 -5.70 -8.42 0.47
CA PRO A 13 -5.58 -7.05 1.00
C PRO A 13 -4.19 -6.47 0.94
N ILE A 14 -3.18 -7.33 1.07
CA ILE A 14 -1.79 -6.97 0.84
C ILE A 14 -1.54 -6.52 -0.61
N PHE A 15 -2.10 -7.23 -1.60
CA PHE A 15 -1.93 -6.87 -3.00
C PHE A 15 -2.60 -5.52 -3.30
N ALA A 16 -3.76 -5.26 -2.71
CA ALA A 16 -4.41 -3.95 -2.76
C ALA A 16 -3.56 -2.87 -2.09
N LEU A 17 -2.94 -3.18 -0.94
CA LEU A 17 -2.02 -2.27 -0.25
C LEU A 17 -0.78 -1.95 -1.08
N ILE A 18 -0.15 -2.96 -1.70
CA ILE A 18 1.02 -2.76 -2.56
C ILE A 18 0.66 -1.87 -3.76
N GLN A 19 -0.49 -2.09 -4.39
CA GLN A 19 -0.97 -1.21 -5.46
C GLN A 19 -1.15 0.22 -4.96
N ALA A 20 -1.84 0.43 -3.83
CA ALA A 20 -2.08 1.76 -3.31
C ALA A 20 -0.78 2.48 -2.88
N LEU A 21 0.22 1.74 -2.39
CA LEU A 21 1.56 2.26 -2.11
C LEU A 21 2.28 2.67 -3.39
N GLN A 22 2.22 1.86 -4.46
CA GLN A 22 2.80 2.23 -5.75
C GLN A 22 2.17 3.50 -6.33
N GLU A 23 0.85 3.62 -6.28
CA GLU A 23 0.13 4.82 -6.72
C GLU A 23 0.53 6.05 -5.89
N THR A 24 0.68 5.89 -4.57
CA THR A 24 1.16 6.96 -3.68
C THR A 24 2.60 7.38 -3.99
N ARG A 25 3.46 6.44 -4.39
CA ARG A 25 4.84 6.70 -4.81
C ARG A 25 4.90 7.50 -6.12
N GLU A 26 4.05 7.14 -7.08
CA GLU A 26 3.92 7.88 -8.34
C GLU A 26 3.45 9.31 -8.07
N LEU A 27 2.42 9.48 -7.23
CA LEU A 27 1.96 10.80 -6.80
C LEU A 27 3.08 11.61 -6.13
N ALA A 28 3.82 11.01 -5.22
CA ALA A 28 4.95 11.67 -4.56
C ALA A 28 6.07 12.04 -5.55
N SER A 29 6.27 11.24 -6.59
CA SER A 29 7.26 11.51 -7.66
C SER A 29 6.84 12.70 -8.53
N ASP A 30 5.55 12.86 -8.80
CA ASP A 30 5.01 14.03 -9.51
C ASP A 30 5.22 15.33 -8.71
N HIS A 31 5.37 15.22 -7.39
CA HIS A 31 5.64 16.31 -6.45
C HIS A 31 7.08 16.32 -5.92
N ALA A 32 8.06 15.78 -6.67
CA ALA A 32 9.44 15.61 -6.22
C ALA A 32 10.19 16.90 -5.83
N ASP A 33 9.68 18.08 -6.22
CA ASP A 33 10.22 19.38 -5.81
C ASP A 33 9.86 19.77 -4.36
N ASP A 34 8.91 19.05 -3.74
CA ASP A 34 8.47 19.29 -2.36
C ASP A 34 9.14 18.30 -1.38
N PRO A 35 9.83 18.80 -0.34
CA PRO A 35 10.54 17.95 0.62
C PRO A 35 9.62 17.07 1.49
N GLU A 36 8.34 17.43 1.64
CA GLU A 36 7.37 16.60 2.36
C GLU A 36 6.94 15.40 1.51
N TRP A 37 6.69 15.63 0.22
CA TRP A 37 6.41 14.56 -0.74
C TRP A 37 7.62 13.66 -0.97
N GLN A 38 8.83 14.21 -0.97
CA GLN A 38 10.05 13.41 -1.05
C GLN A 38 10.19 12.46 0.16
N GLN A 39 9.85 12.90 1.37
CA GLN A 39 9.83 12.01 2.54
C GLN A 39 8.78 10.91 2.43
N ILE A 40 7.61 11.22 1.89
CA ILE A 40 6.55 10.23 1.62
C ILE A 40 7.07 9.21 0.62
N HIS A 41 7.71 9.64 -0.47
CA HIS A 41 8.32 8.76 -1.45
C HIS A 41 9.32 7.78 -0.81
N ASP A 42 10.26 8.30 -0.01
CA ASP A 42 11.27 7.49 0.68
C ASP A 42 10.66 6.52 1.70
N GLN A 43 9.59 6.92 2.39
CA GLN A 43 8.87 6.04 3.33
C GLN A 43 8.09 4.94 2.60
N VAL A 44 7.45 5.26 1.48
CA VAL A 44 6.75 4.27 0.65
C VAL A 44 7.74 3.22 0.13
N ASP A 45 8.90 3.64 -0.38
CA ASP A 45 9.93 2.70 -0.86
C ASP A 45 10.42 1.78 0.27
N GLN A 46 10.62 2.30 1.49
CA GLN A 46 10.98 1.48 2.66
C GLN A 46 9.90 0.48 3.05
N VAL A 47 8.62 0.90 3.06
CA VAL A 47 7.51 0.00 3.39
C VAL A 47 7.38 -1.08 2.32
N LEU A 48 7.48 -0.74 1.04
CA LEU A 48 7.46 -1.70 -0.06
C LEU A 48 8.64 -2.68 0.01
N ASP A 49 9.84 -2.21 0.32
CA ASP A 49 11.03 -3.05 0.50
C ASP A 49 10.79 -4.07 1.62
N ARG A 50 10.34 -3.63 2.81
CA ARG A 50 10.05 -4.56 3.91
C ARG A 50 8.92 -5.55 3.59
N LEU A 51 7.87 -5.09 2.92
CA LEU A 51 6.78 -5.95 2.47
C LEU A 51 7.24 -6.99 1.43
N THR A 52 8.29 -6.71 0.67
CA THR A 52 8.80 -7.58 -0.41
C THR A 52 9.98 -8.45 0.03
N GLU A 53 10.86 -7.97 0.90
CA GLU A 53 11.96 -8.74 1.52
C GLU A 53 11.40 -9.95 2.28
N ASP A 54 10.33 -9.76 3.03
CA ASP A 54 9.69 -10.81 3.82
C ASP A 54 8.82 -11.75 2.96
N ALA A 55 8.40 -11.28 1.78
CA ALA A 55 7.61 -12.04 0.81
C ALA A 55 8.43 -12.90 -0.16
N GLY A 56 9.69 -12.52 -0.39
CA GLY A 56 10.49 -12.97 -1.53
C GLY A 56 10.04 -12.34 -2.85
N ASP A 57 10.97 -12.34 -3.81
CA ASP A 57 10.95 -11.63 -5.10
C ASP A 57 9.55 -11.33 -5.71
N PRO A 58 9.15 -10.05 -5.81
CA PRO A 58 7.81 -9.62 -6.22
C PRO A 58 7.53 -9.76 -7.72
N THR A 59 8.53 -10.14 -8.53
CA THR A 59 8.32 -10.34 -9.99
C THR A 59 7.43 -11.55 -10.31
N THR A 60 7.03 -12.33 -9.30
CA THR A 60 6.11 -13.46 -9.43
C THR A 60 4.77 -13.18 -8.72
N PRO A 61 3.85 -12.40 -9.34
CA PRO A 61 2.66 -11.84 -8.68
C PRO A 61 1.69 -12.89 -8.08
N ALA A 62 1.62 -14.10 -8.64
CA ALA A 62 0.72 -15.15 -8.14
C ALA A 62 1.21 -15.88 -6.87
N LEU A 63 2.51 -15.80 -6.57
CA LEU A 63 3.13 -16.44 -5.39
C LEU A 63 3.47 -15.44 -4.27
N GLY A 64 3.70 -14.17 -4.61
CA GLY A 64 3.91 -13.10 -3.63
C GLY A 64 2.68 -12.88 -2.75
N ALA A 65 1.49 -12.68 -3.34
CA ALA A 65 0.26 -12.38 -2.60
C ALA A 65 -0.19 -13.47 -1.61
N GLN A 66 0.13 -14.74 -1.87
CA GLN A 66 -0.14 -15.87 -0.96
C GLN A 66 0.94 -16.08 0.10
N ARG A 67 2.14 -15.53 -0.09
CA ARG A 67 3.25 -15.63 0.88
C ARG A 67 3.31 -14.43 1.80
N ILE A 68 3.02 -13.23 1.31
CA ILE A 68 3.01 -12.02 2.14
C ILE A 68 2.01 -12.16 3.30
N ASP A 69 0.86 -12.82 3.06
CA ASP A 69 -0.15 -13.17 4.07
C ASP A 69 0.39 -14.06 5.22
N ARG A 70 1.50 -14.77 4.99
CA ARG A 70 2.08 -15.73 5.95
C ARG A 70 3.33 -15.20 6.66
N THR A 71 4.04 -14.24 6.07
CA THR A 71 5.33 -13.77 6.61
C THR A 71 5.17 -12.42 7.32
N VAL A 72 4.42 -11.49 6.74
CA VAL A 72 4.27 -10.15 7.29
C VAL A 72 3.29 -10.21 8.47
N ARG A 73 3.70 -9.68 9.63
CA ARG A 73 2.85 -9.54 10.84
C ARG A 73 1.74 -8.50 10.71
N LEU A 74 1.48 -8.04 9.49
CA LEU A 74 0.46 -7.06 9.21
C LEU A 74 -0.88 -7.78 9.21
N ASP A 75 -1.76 -7.40 10.14
CA ASP A 75 -3.11 -7.95 10.19
C ASP A 75 -3.87 -7.59 8.90
N GLN A 76 -4.74 -8.49 8.46
CA GLN A 76 -5.55 -8.29 7.26
C GLN A 76 -6.35 -6.99 7.34
N GLU A 77 -6.90 -6.66 8.52
CA GLU A 77 -7.67 -5.44 8.75
C GLU A 77 -6.79 -4.19 8.63
N GLN A 78 -5.54 -4.26 9.10
CA GLN A 78 -4.59 -3.14 8.99
C GLN A 78 -4.18 -2.89 7.54
N ALA A 79 -3.95 -3.97 6.77
CA ALA A 79 -3.66 -3.86 5.34
C ALA A 79 -4.84 -3.23 4.58
N GLU A 80 -6.08 -3.62 4.88
CA GLU A 80 -7.29 -3.04 4.26
C GLU A 80 -7.46 -1.55 4.63
N LEU A 81 -7.28 -1.21 5.90
CA LEU A 81 -7.38 0.18 6.36
C LEU A 81 -6.32 1.07 5.72
N ALA A 82 -5.08 0.59 5.64
CA ALA A 82 -3.99 1.32 5.02
C ALA A 82 -4.21 1.48 3.51
N ALA A 83 -4.63 0.42 2.80
CA ALA A 83 -4.96 0.49 1.39
C ALA A 83 -6.10 1.50 1.12
N ALA A 84 -7.14 1.50 1.95
CA ALA A 84 -8.24 2.46 1.85
C ALA A 84 -7.78 3.89 2.12
N ALA A 85 -6.89 4.11 3.10
CA ALA A 85 -6.33 5.43 3.40
C ALA A 85 -5.49 5.97 2.24
N MET A 86 -4.63 5.13 1.65
CA MET A 86 -3.81 5.49 0.48
C MET A 86 -4.67 5.79 -0.75
N THR A 87 -5.68 4.95 -1.02
CA THR A 87 -6.61 5.18 -2.14
C THR A 87 -7.37 6.50 -1.97
N ALA A 88 -7.75 6.85 -0.73
CA ALA A 88 -8.45 8.09 -0.43
C ALA A 88 -7.58 9.36 -0.50
N LEU A 89 -6.27 9.24 -0.69
CA LEU A 89 -5.38 10.40 -0.85
C LEU A 89 -5.79 11.23 -2.08
N HIS A 90 -6.06 10.58 -3.20
CA HIS A 90 -6.36 11.26 -4.46
C HIS A 90 -7.64 12.11 -4.43
N ASP A 91 -8.56 11.83 -3.50
CA ASP A 91 -9.82 12.58 -3.34
C ASP A 91 -9.70 13.78 -2.37
N ARG A 92 -8.55 13.95 -1.70
CA ARG A 92 -8.34 14.98 -0.68
C ARG A 92 -7.53 16.18 -1.20
N PRO A 93 -7.64 17.35 -0.57
CA PRO A 93 -6.74 18.47 -0.87
C PRO A 93 -5.31 18.18 -0.40
N GLU A 94 -4.32 18.67 -1.12
CA GLU A 94 -2.87 18.43 -0.93
C GLU A 94 -2.36 18.43 0.53
N PRO A 95 -2.68 19.41 1.40
CA PRO A 95 -2.21 19.38 2.80
C PRO A 95 -2.76 18.19 3.59
N GLU A 96 -3.98 17.76 3.31
CA GLU A 96 -4.57 16.56 3.93
C GLU A 96 -4.01 15.27 3.33
N GLN A 97 -3.56 15.29 2.06
CA GLN A 97 -2.90 14.16 1.44
C GLN A 97 -1.59 13.85 2.15
N VAL A 98 -0.75 14.86 2.36
CA VAL A 98 0.55 14.69 3.03
C VAL A 98 0.38 14.18 4.47
N GLU A 99 -0.56 14.76 5.23
CA GLU A 99 -0.82 14.33 6.61
C GLU A 99 -1.36 12.89 6.67
N LEU A 100 -2.32 12.55 5.80
CA LEU A 100 -2.90 11.21 5.77
C LEU A 100 -1.88 10.16 5.29
N ALA A 101 -1.09 10.47 4.26
CA ALA A 101 -0.05 9.58 3.74
C ALA A 101 0.99 9.29 4.82
N ARG A 102 1.50 10.32 5.50
CA ARG A 102 2.42 10.14 6.63
C ARG A 102 1.83 9.30 7.75
N ALA A 103 0.58 9.58 8.16
CA ALA A 103 -0.07 8.84 9.22
C ALA A 103 -0.31 7.37 8.86
N ALA A 104 -0.68 7.09 7.61
CA ALA A 104 -0.88 5.73 7.12
C ALA A 104 0.45 4.97 6.95
N LEU A 105 1.49 5.63 6.42
CA LEU A 105 2.84 5.05 6.29
C LEU A 105 3.48 4.76 7.64
N GLN A 106 3.35 5.66 8.61
CA GLN A 106 3.85 5.44 9.97
C GLN A 106 3.18 4.22 10.62
N GLN A 107 1.84 4.10 10.50
CA GLN A 107 1.11 2.95 11.03
C GLN A 107 1.52 1.63 10.35
N LEU A 108 1.80 1.65 9.05
CA LEU A 108 2.32 0.49 8.33
C LEU A 108 3.74 0.13 8.80
N ASP A 109 4.61 1.12 8.95
CA ASP A 109 5.98 0.93 9.42
C ASP A 109 6.00 0.29 10.83
N ASP A 110 5.16 0.79 11.74
CA ASP A 110 4.99 0.24 13.09
C ASP A 110 4.40 -1.19 13.08
N ALA A 111 3.52 -1.51 12.14
CA ALA A 111 2.89 -2.83 12.04
C ALA A 111 3.81 -3.90 11.42
N ILE A 112 4.75 -3.49 10.57
CA ILE A 112 5.72 -4.38 9.90
C ILE A 112 7.00 -4.54 10.73
N GLY A 113 7.27 -3.65 11.70
CA GLY A 113 8.45 -3.62 12.58
C GLY A 113 8.70 -4.84 13.47
#